data_AF-E0S857-F1
#
_entry.id   AF-E0S857-F1
#
_cell.length_a   1.000
_cell.length_b   1.000
_cell.length_c   1.000
_cell.angle_alpha   90.00
_cell.angle_beta   90.00
_cell.angle_gamma   90.00
#
_symmetry.space_group_name_H-M   'P 1'
#
loop_
_entity.id
_entity.type
_entity.pdbx_description
1 polymer ?
#
loop_
_entity_poly.entity_id
_entity_poly.type
_entity_poly.pdbx_seq_one_letter_code
_entity_poly.pdbx_strand_id
1 'polypeptide(L)'
;MIDINRTNNDFYYRYKMPRAVVKQEGKAGNTRTVIVNLEDISSSLKRPPLYILKFMSYELATRTDIGKGRYAVNGRYESSRIQDLIYDFIDAYVMCPFCNNPETFYINNGGLSLECLACGKISDVKSSKLNGMILKDVERNSLERDDAYFNPGDEEDDKYQDEMKRLMESGEDKSEDIVNLLRSHGLSDESIGKEVLMFDGGLRKCKGIGNLISTKALLSSAEEIVENGKEKKKIQEYLRMFEDEKIFKRSELFKYFTRPQGNRKRSPEFKKEVSEYFSNQ
;
A
#
# COMPACT_ATOMS: atom_id res chain seq x y z
N MET A 1 -13.19 21.13 -13.91
CA MET A 1 -13.65 20.29 -12.76
C MET A 1 -15.16 20.40 -12.65
N ILE A 2 -15.80 19.39 -12.10
CA ILE A 2 -17.26 19.28 -11.86
C ILE A 2 -17.49 18.97 -10.39
N ASP A 3 -18.67 19.30 -9.88
CA ASP A 3 -19.02 19.05 -8.50
C ASP A 3 -19.18 17.54 -8.24
N ILE A 4 -18.69 17.10 -7.08
CA ILE A 4 -18.81 15.71 -6.61
C ILE A 4 -20.27 15.36 -6.33
N ASN A 5 -21.04 16.32 -5.78
CA ASN A 5 -22.48 16.15 -5.62
C ASN A 5 -23.22 16.58 -6.90
N ARG A 6 -23.89 15.63 -7.56
CA ARG A 6 -24.64 15.85 -8.81
C ARG A 6 -25.79 16.86 -8.68
N THR A 7 -26.38 16.95 -7.49
CA THR A 7 -27.56 17.79 -7.22
C THR A 7 -27.22 19.19 -6.74
N ASN A 8 -25.94 19.45 -6.48
CA ASN A 8 -25.51 20.75 -5.99
C ASN A 8 -25.49 21.78 -7.13
N ASN A 9 -26.04 22.96 -6.85
CA ASN A 9 -26.09 24.09 -7.80
C ASN A 9 -25.32 25.32 -7.25
N ASP A 10 -24.50 25.12 -6.22
CA ASP A 10 -23.68 26.19 -5.64
C ASP A 10 -22.37 26.35 -6.42
N PHE A 11 -22.19 27.53 -7.02
CA PHE A 11 -20.99 27.90 -7.76
C PHE A 11 -19.69 27.77 -6.93
N TYR A 12 -19.78 27.99 -5.61
CA TYR A 12 -18.67 27.96 -4.67
C TYR A 12 -18.48 26.61 -3.97
N TYR A 13 -19.11 25.54 -4.49
CA TYR A 13 -18.95 24.22 -3.91
C TYR A 13 -17.49 23.80 -3.83
N ARG A 14 -17.06 23.44 -2.62
CA ARG A 14 -15.66 23.18 -2.31
C ARG A 14 -15.13 21.91 -2.98
N TYR A 15 -15.96 20.86 -3.06
CA TYR A 15 -15.52 19.52 -3.45
C TYR A 15 -15.75 19.27 -4.94
N LYS A 16 -14.67 19.27 -5.72
CA LYS A 16 -14.73 19.10 -7.17
C LYS A 16 -13.83 17.95 -7.62
N MET A 17 -14.19 17.32 -8.73
CA MET A 17 -13.40 16.30 -9.40
C MET A 17 -13.21 16.64 -10.89
N PRO A 18 -12.17 16.13 -11.57
CA PRO A 18 -12.09 16.23 -13.02
C PRO A 18 -13.19 15.40 -13.70
N ARG A 19 -13.59 15.79 -14.92
CA ARG A 19 -14.53 14.99 -15.72
C ARG A 19 -13.84 13.72 -16.21
N ALA A 20 -14.57 12.62 -16.29
CA ALA A 20 -14.04 11.36 -16.82
C ALA A 20 -13.61 11.52 -18.28
N VAL A 21 -12.33 11.20 -18.55
CA VAL A 21 -11.75 11.16 -19.88
C VAL A 21 -11.60 9.70 -20.27
N VAL A 22 -12.36 9.27 -21.27
CA VAL A 22 -12.35 7.89 -21.75
C VAL A 22 -11.75 7.81 -23.15
N LYS A 23 -11.01 6.73 -23.39
CA LYS A 23 -10.45 6.40 -24.70
C LYS A 23 -10.90 4.99 -25.06
N GLN A 24 -11.49 4.85 -26.23
CA GLN A 24 -11.88 3.53 -26.76
C GLN A 24 -10.69 2.92 -27.49
N GLU A 25 -10.38 1.68 -27.16
CA GLU A 25 -9.29 0.93 -27.76
C GLU A 25 -9.75 -0.48 -28.17
N GLY A 26 -9.03 -1.09 -29.11
CA GLY A 26 -9.36 -2.42 -29.62
C GLY A 26 -10.09 -2.43 -30.97
N LYS A 27 -10.13 -3.60 -31.60
CA LYS A 27 -10.81 -3.85 -32.89
C LYS A 27 -12.22 -4.40 -32.64
N ALA A 28 -13.07 -4.35 -33.66
CA ALA A 28 -14.45 -4.85 -33.61
C ALA A 28 -14.49 -6.27 -32.97
N GLY A 29 -15.17 -6.38 -31.82
CA GLY A 29 -15.30 -7.62 -31.03
C GLY A 29 -14.52 -7.65 -29.71
N ASN A 30 -13.43 -6.90 -29.58
CA ASN A 30 -12.65 -6.78 -28.32
C ASN A 30 -12.34 -5.31 -28.02
N THR A 31 -13.39 -4.48 -28.05
CA THR A 31 -13.29 -3.07 -27.67
C THR A 31 -13.21 -2.96 -26.16
N ARG A 32 -12.29 -2.14 -25.68
CA ARG A 32 -12.10 -1.78 -24.28
C ARG A 32 -12.21 -0.28 -24.13
N THR A 33 -12.83 0.16 -23.05
CA THR A 33 -12.92 1.57 -22.68
C THR A 33 -11.92 1.83 -21.58
N VAL A 34 -10.86 2.58 -21.91
CA VAL A 34 -9.82 2.98 -20.97
C VAL A 34 -10.21 4.31 -20.34
N ILE A 35 -10.12 4.39 -19.01
CA ILE A 35 -10.37 5.60 -18.24
C ILE A 35 -9.00 6.20 -17.93
N VAL A 36 -8.66 7.31 -18.60
CA VAL A 36 -7.30 7.84 -18.62
C VAL A 36 -6.96 8.54 -17.30
N ASN A 37 -7.92 9.25 -16.71
CA ASN A 37 -7.72 10.08 -15.52
C ASN A 37 -8.40 9.50 -14.27
N LEU A 38 -8.48 8.16 -14.17
CA LEU A 38 -9.14 7.53 -13.03
C LEU A 38 -8.41 7.83 -11.72
N GLU A 39 -7.07 7.89 -11.74
CA GLU A 39 -6.27 8.25 -10.56
C GLU A 39 -6.63 9.63 -10.03
N ASP A 40 -6.68 10.65 -10.91
CA ASP A 40 -7.02 12.02 -10.53
C ASP A 40 -8.43 12.11 -9.92
N ILE A 41 -9.38 11.37 -10.48
CA ILE A 41 -10.75 11.27 -9.96
C ILE A 41 -10.70 10.62 -8.57
N SER A 42 -10.00 9.50 -8.45
CA SER A 42 -9.92 8.73 -7.20
C SER A 42 -9.27 9.53 -6.07
N SER A 43 -8.21 10.29 -6.38
CA SER A 43 -7.56 11.22 -5.45
C SER A 43 -8.51 12.32 -4.99
N SER A 44 -9.32 12.86 -5.90
CA SER A 44 -10.34 13.86 -5.56
C SER A 44 -11.42 13.30 -4.62
N LEU A 45 -11.77 12.03 -4.81
CA LEU A 45 -12.77 11.32 -4.00
C LEU A 45 -12.20 10.75 -2.70
N LYS A 46 -10.88 10.85 -2.47
CA LYS A 46 -10.22 10.20 -1.34
C LYS A 46 -10.59 8.70 -1.31
N ARG A 47 -10.54 8.06 -2.46
CA ARG A 47 -10.79 6.62 -2.62
C ARG A 47 -9.78 6.04 -3.58
N PRO A 48 -9.47 4.75 -3.44
CA PRO A 48 -8.67 4.08 -4.42
C PRO A 48 -9.30 3.96 -5.81
N PRO A 49 -8.51 4.03 -6.89
CA PRO A 49 -9.01 3.86 -8.25
C PRO A 49 -9.56 2.45 -8.47
N LEU A 50 -8.99 1.44 -7.81
CA LEU A 50 -9.41 0.05 -7.91
C LEU A 50 -10.86 -0.17 -7.45
N TYR A 51 -11.30 0.52 -6.40
CA TYR A 51 -12.68 0.40 -5.92
C TYR A 51 -13.69 0.93 -6.94
N ILE A 52 -13.37 2.07 -7.56
CA ILE A 52 -14.20 2.68 -8.60
C ILE A 52 -14.26 1.76 -9.81
N LEU A 53 -13.12 1.21 -10.24
CA LEU A 53 -13.06 0.30 -11.38
C LEU A 53 -13.85 -1.00 -11.12
N LYS A 54 -13.70 -1.59 -9.92
CA LYS A 54 -14.41 -2.82 -9.56
C LYS A 54 -15.91 -2.58 -9.38
N PHE A 55 -16.32 -1.41 -8.89
CA PHE A 55 -17.71 -0.99 -8.90
C PHE A 55 -18.29 -1.01 -10.32
N MET A 56 -17.60 -0.37 -11.27
CA MET A 56 -18.01 -0.38 -12.67
C MET A 56 -18.08 -1.80 -13.27
N SER A 57 -17.13 -2.67 -12.90
CA SER A 57 -17.15 -4.09 -13.30
C SER A 57 -18.46 -4.78 -12.89
N TYR A 58 -18.92 -4.53 -11.66
CA TYR A 58 -20.15 -5.14 -11.16
C TYR A 58 -21.40 -4.53 -11.80
N GLU A 59 -21.48 -3.22 -11.93
CA GLU A 59 -22.62 -2.52 -12.53
C GLU A 59 -22.79 -2.83 -14.03
N LEU A 60 -21.67 -2.98 -14.74
CA LEU A 60 -21.68 -3.31 -16.16
C LEU A 60 -21.70 -4.82 -16.42
N ALA A 61 -21.51 -5.65 -15.39
CA ALA A 61 -21.32 -7.09 -15.47
C ALA A 61 -20.20 -7.49 -16.46
N THR A 62 -19.12 -6.69 -16.51
CA THR A 62 -17.99 -6.88 -17.42
C THR A 62 -16.68 -7.09 -16.67
N ARG A 63 -15.71 -7.69 -17.35
CA ARG A 63 -14.35 -7.83 -16.81
C ARG A 63 -13.59 -6.51 -16.97
N THR A 64 -12.76 -6.21 -16.00
CA THR A 64 -11.84 -5.07 -16.01
C THR A 64 -10.41 -5.55 -16.24
N ASP A 65 -9.59 -4.65 -16.74
CA ASP A 65 -8.17 -4.87 -17.04
C ASP A 65 -7.38 -3.76 -16.34
N ILE A 66 -6.40 -4.16 -15.55
CA ILE A 66 -5.57 -3.29 -14.73
C ILE A 66 -4.14 -3.50 -15.20
N GLY A 67 -3.55 -2.47 -15.80
CA GLY A 67 -2.12 -2.38 -16.04
C GLY A 67 -1.53 -1.23 -15.23
N LYS A 68 -0.19 -1.16 -15.14
CA LYS A 68 0.53 -0.09 -14.41
C LYS A 68 0.02 1.31 -14.76
N GLY A 69 -0.84 1.89 -13.92
CA GLY A 69 -1.49 3.19 -14.13
C GLY A 69 -2.51 3.24 -15.28
N ARG A 70 -3.08 2.11 -15.70
CA ARG A 70 -4.03 2.02 -16.81
C ARG A 70 -5.23 1.17 -16.42
N TYR A 71 -6.38 1.83 -16.35
CA TYR A 71 -7.65 1.23 -15.92
C TYR A 71 -8.59 1.11 -17.11
N ALA A 72 -9.02 -0.12 -17.41
CA ALA A 72 -9.89 -0.37 -18.55
C ALA A 72 -11.05 -1.31 -18.19
N VAL A 73 -12.18 -1.08 -18.86
CA VAL A 73 -13.38 -1.90 -18.78
C VAL A 73 -13.63 -2.51 -20.16
N ASN A 74 -13.93 -3.81 -20.21
CA ASN A 74 -14.29 -4.45 -21.47
C ASN A 74 -15.66 -3.96 -21.95
N GLY A 75 -15.76 -3.58 -23.22
CA GLY A 75 -16.94 -2.98 -23.82
C GLY A 75 -16.68 -1.57 -24.35
N ARG A 76 -17.67 -1.07 -25.09
CA ARG A 76 -17.66 0.28 -25.67
C ARG A 76 -18.61 1.16 -24.87
N TYR A 77 -18.03 2.06 -24.08
CA TYR A 77 -18.79 3.02 -23.27
C TYR A 77 -18.40 4.45 -23.65
N GLU A 78 -19.38 5.33 -23.60
CA GLU A 78 -19.17 6.76 -23.77
C GLU A 78 -18.77 7.41 -22.44
N SER A 79 -18.12 8.58 -22.51
CA SER A 79 -17.69 9.32 -21.31
C SER A 79 -18.86 9.66 -20.38
N SER A 80 -20.04 9.93 -20.95
CA SER A 80 -21.27 10.20 -20.20
C SER A 80 -21.66 9.03 -19.31
N ARG A 81 -21.71 7.81 -19.88
CA ARG A 81 -22.07 6.60 -19.14
C ARG A 81 -21.05 6.28 -18.04
N ILE A 82 -19.76 6.45 -18.32
CA ILE A 82 -18.71 6.27 -17.30
C ILE A 82 -18.84 7.32 -16.19
N GLN A 83 -19.14 8.57 -16.54
CA GLN A 83 -19.35 9.64 -15.56
C GLN A 83 -20.56 9.36 -14.66
N ASP A 84 -21.66 8.85 -15.21
CA ASP A 84 -22.84 8.46 -14.43
C ASP A 84 -22.49 7.34 -13.43
N LEU A 85 -21.73 6.32 -13.85
CA LEU A 85 -21.28 5.25 -12.96
C LEU A 85 -20.37 5.76 -11.83
N ILE A 86 -19.55 6.78 -12.09
CA ILE A 86 -18.74 7.42 -11.05
C ILE A 86 -19.66 8.14 -10.05
N TYR A 87 -20.71 8.81 -10.51
CA TYR A 87 -21.69 9.42 -9.61
C TYR A 87 -22.45 8.37 -8.79
N ASP A 88 -22.87 7.27 -9.41
CA ASP A 88 -23.51 6.16 -8.69
C ASP A 88 -22.58 5.59 -7.60
N PHE A 89 -21.27 5.48 -7.88
CA PHE A 89 -20.27 5.11 -6.88
C PHE A 89 -20.16 6.15 -5.75
N ILE A 90 -20.10 7.44 -6.10
CA ILE A 90 -20.00 8.53 -5.12
C ILE A 90 -21.19 8.50 -4.16
N ASP A 91 -22.41 8.37 -4.70
CA ASP A 91 -23.64 8.37 -3.92
C ASP A 91 -23.71 7.16 -2.97
N ALA A 92 -23.15 6.02 -3.37
CA ALA A 92 -23.19 4.79 -2.56
C ALA A 92 -22.01 4.64 -1.58
N TYR A 93 -20.80 5.12 -1.93
CA TYR A 93 -19.54 4.76 -1.24
C TYR A 93 -18.72 5.96 -0.73
N VAL A 94 -19.11 7.18 -1.07
CA VAL A 94 -18.35 8.40 -0.71
C VAL A 94 -19.22 9.37 0.09
N MET A 95 -20.46 9.61 -0.36
CA MET A 95 -21.33 10.62 0.22
C MET A 95 -21.96 10.16 1.53
N CYS A 96 -21.92 11.03 2.55
CA CYS A 96 -22.67 10.80 3.77
C CYS A 96 -24.19 10.98 3.51
N PRO A 97 -25.05 10.00 3.82
CA PRO A 97 -26.49 10.08 3.55
C PRO A 97 -27.23 11.10 4.42
N PHE A 98 -26.60 11.60 5.49
CA PHE A 98 -27.22 12.54 6.42
C PHE A 98 -26.92 14.01 6.11
N CYS A 99 -25.72 14.31 5.63
CA CYS A 99 -25.24 15.69 5.45
C CYS A 99 -24.66 15.97 4.07
N ASN A 100 -24.64 14.98 3.18
CA ASN A 100 -24.10 15.09 1.81
C ASN A 100 -22.64 15.59 1.76
N ASN A 101 -21.86 15.32 2.81
CA ASN A 101 -20.42 15.59 2.82
C ASN A 101 -19.67 14.38 2.24
N PRO A 102 -18.75 14.58 1.28
CA PRO A 102 -17.96 13.49 0.69
C PRO A 102 -16.79 13.04 1.57
N GLU A 103 -16.46 13.75 2.66
CA GLU A 103 -15.39 13.34 3.57
C GLU A 103 -15.90 12.28 4.56
N THR A 104 -15.80 11.04 4.12
CA THR A 104 -16.17 9.84 4.88
C THR A 104 -15.04 8.82 4.87
N PHE A 105 -15.01 7.97 5.89
CA PHE A 105 -14.10 6.82 5.99
C PHE A 105 -14.89 5.53 6.11
N TYR A 106 -14.31 4.42 5.62
CA TYR A 106 -14.91 3.11 5.78
C TYR A 106 -14.51 2.49 7.10
N ILE A 107 -15.48 1.88 7.77
CA ILE A 107 -15.28 1.16 9.01
C ILE A 107 -15.97 -0.20 8.94
N ASN A 108 -15.49 -1.15 9.73
CA ASN A 108 -16.18 -2.42 9.95
C ASN A 108 -17.05 -2.31 11.20
N ASN A 109 -18.38 -2.35 11.02
CA ASN A 109 -19.36 -2.34 12.12
C ASN A 109 -20.35 -3.50 11.96
N GLY A 110 -19.85 -4.73 11.86
CA GLY A 110 -20.66 -5.91 11.50
C GLY A 110 -20.98 -6.00 10.00
N GLY A 111 -20.30 -5.17 9.21
CA GLY A 111 -20.49 -4.93 7.79
C GLY A 111 -19.74 -3.68 7.37
N LEU A 112 -19.71 -3.40 6.07
CA LEU A 112 -19.12 -2.16 5.56
C LEU A 112 -20.04 -0.97 5.89
N SER A 113 -19.54 -0.05 6.70
CA SER A 113 -20.24 1.19 7.04
C SER A 113 -19.33 2.39 6.74
N LEU A 114 -19.95 3.56 6.56
CA LEU A 114 -19.29 4.85 6.38
C LEU A 114 -19.41 5.68 7.66
N GLU A 115 -18.30 6.23 8.12
CA GLU A 115 -18.24 7.23 9.17
C GLU A 115 -17.96 8.61 8.56
N CYS A 116 -18.79 9.60 8.86
CA CYS A 116 -18.64 10.95 8.32
C CYS A 116 -17.83 11.85 9.25
N LEU A 117 -16.81 12.53 8.73
CA LEU A 117 -16.01 13.47 9.51
C LEU A 117 -16.73 14.76 9.88
N ALA A 118 -17.70 15.19 9.06
CA ALA A 118 -18.41 16.45 9.31
C ALA A 118 -19.49 16.32 10.38
N CYS A 119 -20.22 15.20 10.40
CA CYS A 119 -21.35 15.02 11.32
C CYS A 119 -21.18 13.90 12.35
N GLY A 120 -20.11 13.08 12.25
CA GLY A 120 -19.82 11.97 13.16
C GLY A 120 -20.80 10.80 13.09
N LYS A 121 -21.75 10.81 12.15
CA LYS A 121 -22.72 9.73 12.00
C LYS A 121 -22.13 8.56 11.23
N ILE A 122 -22.50 7.37 11.65
CA ILE A 122 -22.22 6.11 10.97
C ILE A 122 -23.45 5.71 10.15
N SER A 123 -23.24 5.30 8.90
CA SER A 123 -24.27 4.80 8.00
C SER A 123 -23.82 3.54 7.30
N ASP A 124 -24.72 2.56 7.21
CA ASP A 124 -24.42 1.32 6.49
C ASP A 124 -24.41 1.53 4.98
N VAL A 125 -23.48 0.87 4.31
CA VAL A 125 -23.41 0.86 2.85
C VAL A 125 -24.32 -0.21 2.30
N LYS A 126 -25.05 0.10 1.23
CA LYS A 126 -25.93 -0.87 0.55
C LYS A 126 -25.13 -2.13 0.19
N SER A 127 -25.72 -3.30 0.44
CA SER A 127 -25.06 -4.58 0.18
C SER A 127 -24.73 -4.76 -1.31
N SER A 128 -23.44 -4.94 -1.60
CA SER A 128 -22.90 -5.18 -2.94
C SER A 128 -21.66 -6.06 -2.85
N LYS A 129 -21.29 -6.71 -3.96
CA LYS A 129 -20.08 -7.54 -4.06
C LYS A 129 -18.81 -6.76 -3.73
N LEU A 130 -18.80 -5.45 -3.99
CA LEU A 130 -17.67 -4.58 -3.66
C LEU A 130 -17.41 -4.49 -2.15
N ASN A 131 -18.45 -4.59 -1.32
CA ASN A 131 -18.33 -4.40 0.12
C ASN A 131 -17.34 -5.39 0.74
N GLY A 132 -17.35 -6.65 0.27
CA GLY A 132 -16.44 -7.67 0.77
C GLY A 132 -14.98 -7.42 0.42
N MET A 133 -14.70 -6.75 -0.71
CA MET A 133 -13.34 -6.35 -1.07
C MET A 133 -12.87 -5.22 -0.16
N ILE A 134 -13.66 -4.15 -0.06
CA ILE A 134 -13.32 -3.00 0.78
C ILE A 134 -13.17 -3.41 2.25
N LEU A 135 -14.04 -4.29 2.76
CA LEU A 135 -13.97 -4.73 4.15
C LEU A 135 -12.67 -5.47 4.48
N LYS A 136 -12.20 -6.34 3.57
CA LYS A 136 -10.91 -7.02 3.72
C LYS A 136 -9.75 -6.03 3.76
N ASP A 137 -9.80 -5.00 2.91
CA ASP A 137 -8.77 -3.96 2.87
C ASP A 137 -8.81 -3.09 4.15
N VAL A 138 -10.00 -2.77 4.67
CA VAL A 138 -10.17 -2.09 5.96
C VAL A 138 -9.59 -2.92 7.11
N GLU A 139 -9.88 -4.22 7.16
CA GLU A 139 -9.35 -5.11 8.18
C GLU A 139 -7.84 -5.24 8.11
N ARG A 140 -7.28 -5.37 6.90
CA ARG A 140 -5.82 -5.42 6.67
C ARG A 140 -5.15 -4.12 7.15
N ASN A 141 -5.71 -2.97 6.81
CA ASN A 141 -5.12 -1.66 7.11
C ASN A 141 -5.41 -1.17 8.54
N SER A 142 -6.32 -1.80 9.28
CA SER A 142 -6.60 -1.44 10.69
C SER A 142 -5.41 -1.63 11.64
N LEU A 143 -4.33 -2.27 11.16
CA LEU A 143 -3.06 -2.47 11.86
C LEU A 143 -2.06 -1.30 11.67
N GLU A 144 -2.27 -0.43 10.68
CA GLU A 144 -1.44 0.75 10.41
C GLU A 144 -2.35 1.98 10.31
N ARG A 145 -2.51 2.70 11.44
CA ARG A 145 -3.21 3.99 11.40
C ARG A 145 -2.35 5.01 10.68
N ASP A 146 -3.06 5.80 9.87
CA ASP A 146 -2.65 7.05 9.25
C ASP A 146 -1.97 6.85 7.87
N ASP A 147 -2.70 7.26 6.83
CA ASP A 147 -2.27 7.48 5.43
C ASP A 147 -2.21 6.31 4.42
N ALA A 148 -2.10 5.04 4.82
CA ALA A 148 -2.00 3.90 3.87
C ALA A 148 -3.31 3.54 3.13
N TYR A 149 -4.45 4.12 3.52
CA TYR A 149 -5.79 3.78 2.99
C TYR A 149 -5.99 4.14 1.49
N PHE A 150 -5.10 4.97 0.92
CA PHE A 150 -5.26 5.54 -0.42
C PHE A 150 -4.61 4.75 -1.55
N ASN A 151 -3.88 3.68 -1.24
CA ASN A 151 -3.16 2.90 -2.24
C ASN A 151 -3.37 1.38 -2.02
N PRO A 152 -4.54 0.81 -2.34
CA PRO A 152 -4.69 -0.62 -2.40
C PRO A 152 -3.83 -1.07 -3.56
N GLY A 153 -2.87 -1.93 -3.23
CA GLY A 153 -1.97 -2.51 -4.20
C GLY A 153 -2.74 -3.11 -5.37
N ASP A 154 -2.10 -3.09 -6.53
CA ASP A 154 -2.64 -3.71 -7.74
C ASP A 154 -2.93 -5.21 -7.51
N GLU A 155 -3.73 -5.88 -8.34
CA GLU A 155 -3.92 -7.36 -8.25
C GLU A 155 -2.56 -8.11 -8.38
N GLU A 156 -1.52 -7.47 -8.96
CA GLU A 156 -0.13 -7.93 -8.93
C GLU A 156 0.52 -7.81 -7.53
N ASP A 157 0.20 -6.76 -6.76
CA ASP A 157 0.67 -6.57 -5.38
C ASP A 157 0.01 -7.58 -4.43
N ASP A 158 -1.28 -7.89 -4.60
CA ASP A 158 -1.96 -8.92 -3.80
C ASP A 158 -1.30 -10.30 -3.99
N LYS A 159 -0.96 -10.66 -5.25
CA LYS A 159 -0.27 -11.92 -5.55
C LYS A 159 1.15 -11.92 -5.01
N TYR A 160 1.87 -10.80 -5.14
CA TYR A 160 3.21 -10.61 -4.59
C TYR A 160 3.21 -10.75 -3.06
N GLN A 161 2.27 -10.11 -2.36
CA GLN A 161 2.14 -10.19 -0.90
C GLN A 161 1.77 -11.61 -0.45
N ASP A 162 0.86 -12.29 -1.16
CA ASP A 162 0.51 -13.69 -0.88
C ASP A 162 1.69 -14.65 -1.12
N GLU A 163 2.47 -14.44 -2.18
CA GLU A 163 3.65 -15.25 -2.52
C GLU A 163 4.78 -15.01 -1.52
N MET A 164 5.08 -13.75 -1.20
CA MET A 164 6.03 -13.33 -0.18
C MET A 164 5.67 -13.93 1.19
N LYS A 165 4.39 -13.88 1.58
CA LYS A 165 3.88 -14.48 2.82
C LYS A 165 4.06 -16.00 2.83
N ARG A 166 3.75 -16.71 1.74
CA ARG A 166 3.96 -18.17 1.62
C ARG A 166 5.43 -18.56 1.72
N LEU A 167 6.33 -17.79 1.10
CA LEU A 167 7.76 -18.03 1.19
C LEU A 167 8.26 -17.83 2.63
N MET A 168 7.79 -16.77 3.29
CA MET A 168 8.16 -16.43 4.67
C MET A 168 7.48 -17.31 5.74
N GLU A 169 6.36 -17.96 5.44
CA GLU A 169 5.69 -18.91 6.35
C GLU A 169 6.22 -20.35 6.21
N SER A 170 7.05 -20.62 5.20
CA SER A 170 7.68 -21.92 5.07
C SER A 170 8.71 -22.15 6.17
N GLY A 171 8.81 -23.39 6.66
CA GLY A 171 9.78 -23.77 7.70
C GLY A 171 11.21 -23.97 7.19
N GLU A 172 11.44 -23.75 5.91
CA GLU A 172 12.72 -23.94 5.21
C GLU A 172 13.36 -22.59 4.87
N ASP A 173 14.68 -22.56 4.68
CA ASP A 173 15.38 -21.34 4.28
C ASP A 173 15.13 -21.05 2.80
N LYS A 174 14.24 -20.08 2.52
CA LYS A 174 13.89 -19.62 1.16
C LYS A 174 14.50 -18.26 0.81
N SER A 175 15.65 -17.93 1.40
CA SER A 175 16.33 -16.65 1.16
C SER A 175 16.53 -16.34 -0.33
N GLU A 176 16.89 -17.34 -1.13
CA GLU A 176 17.15 -17.18 -2.56
C GLU A 176 15.87 -16.86 -3.34
N ASP A 177 14.79 -17.59 -3.08
CA ASP A 177 13.48 -17.36 -3.72
C ASP A 177 12.94 -15.96 -3.39
N ILE A 178 13.06 -15.54 -2.13
CA ILE A 178 12.62 -14.21 -1.66
C ILE A 178 13.42 -13.10 -2.34
N VAL A 179 14.76 -13.22 -2.37
CA VAL A 179 15.60 -12.21 -3.02
C VAL A 179 15.33 -12.14 -4.52
N ASN A 180 15.15 -13.29 -5.18
CA ASN A 180 14.84 -13.34 -6.61
C ASN A 180 13.47 -12.73 -6.92
N LEU A 181 12.45 -13.02 -6.10
CA LEU A 181 11.14 -12.40 -6.20
C LEU A 181 11.25 -10.87 -6.07
N LEU A 182 11.91 -10.37 -5.03
CA LEU A 182 12.05 -8.93 -4.80
C LEU A 182 12.84 -8.24 -5.94
N ARG A 183 13.90 -8.87 -6.45
CA ARG A 183 14.64 -8.36 -7.62
C ARG A 183 13.76 -8.31 -8.86
N SER A 184 12.90 -9.30 -9.09
CA SER A 184 11.97 -9.32 -10.23
C SER A 184 10.96 -8.16 -10.20
N HIS A 185 10.61 -7.69 -9.00
CA HIS A 185 9.78 -6.50 -8.76
C HIS A 185 10.56 -5.17 -8.84
N GLY A 186 11.85 -5.21 -9.17
CA GLY A 186 12.70 -4.03 -9.37
C GLY A 186 13.24 -3.43 -8.07
N LEU A 187 13.19 -4.16 -6.94
CA LEU A 187 13.77 -3.69 -5.69
C LEU A 187 15.30 -3.75 -5.73
N SER A 188 15.92 -2.69 -5.23
CA SER A 188 17.37 -2.63 -4.98
C SER A 188 17.75 -3.47 -3.76
N ASP A 189 19.01 -3.88 -3.64
CA ASP A 189 19.53 -4.60 -2.47
C ASP A 189 19.24 -3.88 -1.14
N GLU A 190 19.23 -2.54 -1.12
CA GLU A 190 18.88 -1.75 0.07
C GLU A 190 17.39 -1.88 0.43
N SER A 191 16.52 -1.87 -0.58
CA SER A 191 15.07 -2.04 -0.41
C SER A 191 14.72 -3.47 0.02
N ILE A 192 15.42 -4.46 -0.53
CA ILE A 192 15.30 -5.88 -0.15
C ILE A 192 15.65 -6.08 1.33
N GLY A 193 16.75 -5.47 1.78
CA GLY A 193 17.15 -5.52 3.18
C GLY A 193 16.07 -4.96 4.12
N LYS A 194 15.34 -3.91 3.70
CA LYS A 194 14.26 -3.33 4.53
C LYS A 194 13.07 -4.28 4.65
N GLU A 195 12.60 -4.82 3.54
CA GLU A 195 11.46 -5.75 3.50
C GLU A 195 11.70 -6.97 4.41
N VAL A 196 12.89 -7.58 4.34
CA VAL A 196 13.18 -8.76 5.14
C VAL A 196 13.37 -8.43 6.62
N LEU A 197 13.91 -7.26 6.96
CA LEU A 197 14.08 -6.82 8.35
C LEU A 197 12.76 -6.41 9.02
N MET A 198 11.81 -5.84 8.27
CA MET A 198 10.51 -5.44 8.78
C MET A 198 9.56 -6.62 9.04
N PHE A 199 9.82 -7.79 8.44
CA PHE A 199 9.00 -8.97 8.67
C PHE A 199 9.35 -9.66 10.01
N ASP A 200 8.32 -10.08 10.75
CA ASP A 200 8.53 -10.73 12.06
C ASP A 200 9.28 -12.07 11.92
N GLY A 201 10.46 -12.13 12.56
CA GLY A 201 11.37 -13.27 12.44
C GLY A 201 12.01 -13.44 11.05
N GLY A 202 12.00 -12.42 10.18
CA GLY A 202 12.54 -12.51 8.82
C GLY A 202 13.99 -12.99 8.74
N LEU A 203 14.88 -12.46 9.59
CA LEU A 203 16.29 -12.91 9.66
C LEU A 203 16.47 -14.36 10.15
N ARG A 204 15.57 -14.84 11.03
CA ARG A 204 15.61 -16.22 11.54
C ARG A 204 15.25 -17.24 10.46
N LYS A 205 14.43 -16.82 9.51
CA LYS A 205 13.94 -17.64 8.39
C LYS A 205 14.79 -17.48 7.13
N CYS A 206 15.44 -16.33 6.95
CA CYS A 206 16.29 -16.03 5.80
C CYS A 206 17.78 -16.05 6.18
N LYS A 207 18.33 -17.21 6.55
CA LYS A 207 19.72 -17.33 7.03
C LYS A 207 20.73 -17.06 5.92
N GLY A 208 20.38 -17.40 4.68
CA GLY A 208 21.19 -17.14 3.49
C GLY A 208 21.26 -15.68 3.03
N ILE A 209 20.49 -14.76 3.62
CA ILE A 209 20.38 -13.39 3.10
C ILE A 209 21.71 -12.65 3.05
N GLY A 210 22.60 -12.87 4.04
CA GLY A 210 23.91 -12.24 4.10
C GLY A 210 24.84 -12.55 2.93
N ASN A 211 24.57 -13.64 2.18
CA ASN A 211 25.31 -14.03 0.99
C ASN A 211 24.67 -13.53 -0.31
N LEU A 212 23.41 -13.09 -0.27
CA LEU A 212 22.58 -12.77 -1.44
C LEU A 212 22.43 -11.26 -1.70
N ILE A 213 22.61 -10.45 -0.67
CA ILE A 213 22.63 -8.98 -0.75
C ILE A 213 23.94 -8.44 -0.18
N SER A 214 24.34 -7.26 -0.63
CA SER A 214 25.58 -6.66 -0.12
C SER A 214 25.52 -6.44 1.39
N THR A 215 26.61 -6.75 2.09
CA THR A 215 26.74 -6.57 3.55
C THR A 215 26.44 -5.13 3.96
N LYS A 216 26.90 -4.17 3.15
CA LYS A 216 26.61 -2.76 3.33
C LYS A 216 25.11 -2.48 3.22
N ALA A 217 24.40 -3.03 2.24
CA ALA A 217 22.97 -2.80 2.06
C ALA A 217 22.18 -3.22 3.31
N LEU A 218 22.36 -4.45 3.79
CA LEU A 218 21.60 -4.97 4.93
C LEU A 218 21.83 -4.15 6.23
N LEU A 219 23.09 -3.81 6.52
CA LEU A 219 23.42 -2.99 7.69
C LEU A 219 22.90 -1.55 7.56
N SER A 220 22.91 -1.03 6.33
CA SER A 220 22.41 0.31 6.02
C SER A 220 20.87 0.39 6.11
N SER A 221 20.18 -0.71 5.79
CA SER A 221 18.73 -0.84 5.93
C SER A 221 18.31 -0.91 7.40
N ALA A 222 19.03 -1.66 8.24
CA ALA A 222 18.81 -1.70 9.68
C ALA A 222 19.01 -0.33 10.34
N GLU A 223 20.08 0.39 9.96
CA GLU A 223 20.35 1.75 10.43
C GLU A 223 19.19 2.70 10.06
N GLU A 224 18.69 2.60 8.83
CA GLU A 224 17.61 3.47 8.35
C GLU A 224 16.25 3.17 9.00
N ILE A 225 15.92 1.90 9.28
CA ILE A 225 14.68 1.52 9.97
C ILE A 225 14.62 2.16 11.37
N VAL A 226 15.74 2.09 12.11
CA VAL A 226 15.83 2.61 13.48
C VAL A 226 15.83 4.14 13.49
N GLU A 227 16.62 4.79 12.62
CA GLU A 227 16.72 6.26 12.59
C GLU A 227 15.45 6.94 12.02
N ASN A 228 14.71 6.28 11.12
CA ASN A 228 13.45 6.80 10.60
C ASN A 228 12.25 6.55 11.54
N GLY A 229 12.43 5.86 12.67
CA GLY A 229 11.41 5.67 13.70
C GLY A 229 10.20 4.82 13.30
N LYS A 230 10.28 4.07 12.20
CA LYS A 230 9.16 3.22 11.71
C LYS A 230 8.92 1.99 12.58
N GLU A 231 9.90 1.58 13.39
CA GLU A 231 9.79 0.46 14.33
C GLU A 231 10.16 0.88 15.76
N LYS A 232 9.55 0.24 16.76
CA LYS A 232 9.86 0.44 18.19
C LYS A 232 11.11 -0.33 18.67
N LYS A 233 11.78 -1.09 17.79
CA LYS A 233 12.93 -1.93 18.16
C LYS A 233 14.21 -1.11 18.23
N LYS A 234 15.02 -1.38 19.26
CA LYS A 234 16.35 -0.76 19.42
C LYS A 234 17.34 -1.37 18.44
N ILE A 235 18.36 -0.60 18.03
CA ILE A 235 19.44 -1.13 17.16
C ILE A 235 20.15 -2.33 17.80
N GLN A 236 20.16 -2.38 19.13
CA GLN A 236 20.74 -3.49 19.90
C GLN A 236 20.05 -4.83 19.59
N GLU A 237 18.74 -4.84 19.32
CA GLU A 237 18.00 -6.06 18.99
C GLU A 237 18.45 -6.60 17.63
N TYR A 238 18.57 -5.71 16.64
CA TYR A 238 19.10 -6.06 15.32
C TYR A 238 20.53 -6.59 15.38
N LEU A 239 21.40 -5.95 16.16
CA LEU A 239 22.78 -6.41 16.35
C LEU A 239 22.84 -7.82 16.96
N ARG A 240 22.02 -8.11 17.98
CA ARG A 240 21.91 -9.45 18.55
C ARG A 240 21.42 -10.46 17.52
N MET A 241 20.38 -10.13 16.76
CA MET A 241 19.84 -11.03 15.73
C MET A 241 20.88 -11.36 14.66
N PHE A 242 21.68 -10.38 14.22
CA PHE A 242 22.75 -10.62 13.26
C PHE A 242 23.87 -11.52 13.81
N GLU A 243 24.18 -11.41 15.11
CA GLU A 243 25.17 -12.27 15.78
C GLU A 243 24.61 -13.68 16.03
N ASP A 244 23.38 -13.81 16.54
CA ASP A 244 22.72 -15.08 16.89
C ASP A 244 22.50 -15.98 15.67
N GLU A 245 22.06 -15.39 14.56
CA GLU A 245 21.86 -16.11 13.29
C GLU A 245 23.17 -16.27 12.49
N LYS A 246 24.30 -15.82 13.05
CA LYS A 246 25.65 -15.92 12.44
C LYS A 246 25.74 -15.29 11.05
N ILE A 247 24.94 -14.26 10.79
CA ILE A 247 24.91 -13.55 9.50
C ILE A 247 26.18 -12.68 9.37
N PHE A 248 26.59 -12.02 10.45
CA PHE A 248 27.79 -11.19 10.49
C PHE A 248 28.64 -11.51 11.70
N LYS A 249 29.96 -11.28 11.58
CA LYS A 249 30.85 -11.32 12.75
C LYS A 249 30.69 -10.03 13.55
N ARG A 250 30.76 -10.12 14.89
CA ARG A 250 30.77 -8.96 15.80
C ARG A 250 31.79 -7.88 15.39
N SER A 251 32.97 -8.31 14.90
CA SER A 251 34.01 -7.39 14.42
C SER A 251 33.64 -6.62 13.15
N GLU A 252 32.79 -7.19 12.28
CA GLU A 252 32.27 -6.54 11.07
C GLU A 252 31.18 -5.53 11.43
N LEU A 253 30.27 -5.91 12.33
CA LEU A 253 29.25 -5.01 12.89
C LEU A 253 29.91 -3.82 13.59
N PHE A 254 30.89 -4.08 14.46
CA PHE A 254 31.64 -3.03 15.15
C PHE A 254 32.28 -2.05 14.15
N LYS A 255 32.97 -2.56 13.12
CA LYS A 255 33.60 -1.71 12.09
C LYS A 255 32.57 -0.84 11.35
N TYR A 256 31.38 -1.35 11.09
CA TYR A 256 30.36 -0.63 10.33
C TYR A 256 29.68 0.48 11.17
N PHE A 257 29.25 0.15 12.40
CA PHE A 257 28.45 1.04 13.24
C PHE A 257 29.27 2.04 14.07
N THR A 258 30.57 1.81 14.26
CA THR A 258 31.46 2.79 14.93
C THR A 258 32.10 3.78 13.97
N ARG A 259 32.25 3.42 12.69
CA ARG A 259 32.83 4.32 11.68
C ARG A 259 31.76 5.24 11.09
N PRO A 260 32.10 6.50 10.76
CA PRO A 260 31.20 7.39 10.05
C PRO A 260 30.95 6.88 8.63
N GLN A 261 29.69 6.62 8.29
CA GLN A 261 29.26 6.19 6.96
C GLN A 261 28.84 7.42 6.13
N GLY A 262 29.83 8.16 5.61
CA GLY A 262 29.60 9.27 4.67
C GLY A 262 28.54 10.29 5.12
N ASN A 263 27.53 10.54 4.28
CA ASN A 263 26.50 11.58 4.46
C ASN A 263 25.37 11.22 5.45
N ARG A 264 25.37 10.03 6.07
CA ARG A 264 24.28 9.61 6.96
C ARG A 264 24.50 10.16 8.37
N LYS A 265 23.58 11.04 8.82
CA LYS A 265 23.62 11.62 10.17
C LYS A 265 22.93 10.69 11.16
N ARG A 266 23.73 10.00 11.99
CA ARG A 266 23.23 9.18 13.11
C ARG A 266 22.80 10.05 14.28
N SER A 267 21.65 9.76 14.88
CA SER A 267 21.15 10.43 16.08
C SER A 267 22.07 10.19 17.29
N PRO A 268 22.08 11.11 18.27
CA PRO A 268 22.83 10.91 19.52
C PRO A 268 22.40 9.65 20.29
N GLU A 269 21.11 9.32 20.24
CA GLU A 269 20.52 8.13 20.88
C GLU A 269 21.04 6.85 20.24
N PHE A 270 21.00 6.76 18.89
CA PHE A 270 21.53 5.62 18.15
C PHE A 270 23.02 5.37 18.47
N LYS A 271 23.83 6.43 18.49
CA LYS A 271 25.27 6.32 18.83
C LYS A 271 25.48 5.79 20.25
N LYS A 272 24.66 6.22 21.20
CA LYS A 272 24.70 5.74 22.58
C LYS A 272 24.35 4.26 22.66
N GLU A 273 23.29 3.83 22.00
CA GLU A 273 22.85 2.42 22.00
C GLU A 273 23.89 1.48 21.37
N VAL A 274 24.49 1.87 20.24
CA VAL A 274 25.59 1.13 19.60
C VAL A 274 26.79 1.04 20.54
N SER A 275 27.18 2.15 21.17
CA SER A 275 28.29 2.17 22.11
C SER A 275 28.04 1.25 23.30
N GLU A 276 26.84 1.31 23.90
CA GLU A 276 26.44 0.45 25.02
C GLU A 276 26.48 -1.04 24.63
N TYR A 277 26.04 -1.39 23.43
CA TYR A 277 26.02 -2.78 22.96
C TYR A 277 27.43 -3.39 22.83
N PHE A 278 28.38 -2.61 22.30
CA PHE A 278 29.76 -3.07 22.14
C PHE A 278 30.63 -2.86 23.40
N SER A 279 30.14 -2.11 24.40
CA SER A 279 30.81 -1.94 25.70
C SER A 279 30.40 -2.99 26.72
N ASN A 280 29.15 -3.47 26.64
CA ASN A 280 28.62 -4.55 27.46
C ASN A 280 28.92 -5.91 26.78
N GLN A 281 30.15 -6.42 26.98
CA GLN A 281 30.70 -7.77 26.65
C GLN A 281 32.00 -7.68 25.86
#